data_AF-V6JFS1-F1
#
_entry.id   AF-V6JFS1-F1
#
_cell.length_a   1.000
_cell.length_b   1.000
_cell.length_c   1.000
_cell.angle_alpha   90.00
_cell.angle_beta   90.00
_cell.angle_gamma   90.00
#
_symmetry.space_group_name_H-M   'P 1'
#
loop_
_entity.id
_entity.type
_entity.pdbx_description
1 polymer ?
#
loop_
_entity_poly.entity_id
_entity_poly.type
_entity_poly.pdbx_seq_one_letter_code
_entity_poly.pdbx_strand_id
1 'polypeptide(L)' 'MSRAADGSHPHPITPAELPSVDEWWHGCPECHLPIQGGAAGLAAHRRTVHTHAGDPRRPITIRFDY' A
#
# COMPACT_ATOMS: atom_id res chain seq x y z
N MET A 1 -5.10 39.71 -10.12
CA MET A 1 -5.99 38.64 -9.63
C MET A 1 -6.37 37.78 -10.84
N SER A 2 -5.62 36.72 -11.12
CA SER A 2 -5.83 35.85 -12.30
C SER A 2 -6.58 34.61 -11.87
N ARG A 3 -7.87 34.51 -12.22
CA ARG A 3 -8.68 33.31 -12.00
C ARG A 3 -8.26 32.26 -13.03
N ALA A 4 -7.80 31.10 -12.57
CA ALA A 4 -7.53 29.95 -13.45
C ALA A 4 -8.84 29.53 -14.14
N ALA A 5 -8.75 29.21 -15.43
CA ALA A 5 -9.88 28.77 -16.24
C ALA A 5 -10.45 27.45 -15.69
N ASP A 6 -11.78 27.33 -15.68
CA ASP A 6 -12.53 26.12 -15.33
C ASP A 6 -12.44 25.11 -16.49
N GLY A 7 -11.25 24.58 -16.70
CA GLY A 7 -11.02 23.48 -17.65
C GLY A 7 -11.20 22.17 -16.91
N SER A 8 -12.07 21.28 -17.40
CA SER A 8 -12.21 19.92 -16.88
C SER A 8 -10.83 19.29 -16.79
N HIS A 9 -10.32 19.14 -15.56
CA HIS A 9 -9.03 18.51 -15.32
C HIS A 9 -9.08 17.09 -15.93
N PRO A 10 -8.31 16.79 -16.98
CA PRO A 10 -8.24 15.43 -17.44
C PRO A 10 -7.47 14.62 -16.38
N HIS A 11 -7.84 13.35 -16.25
CA HIS A 11 -7.25 12.32 -15.40
C HIS A 11 -7.92 12.10 -14.03
N PRO A 12 -8.89 11.17 -13.92
CA PRO A 12 -8.92 10.31 -12.76
C PRO A 12 -7.61 9.51 -12.75
N ILE A 13 -6.73 9.75 -11.79
CA ILE A 13 -5.56 8.90 -11.47
C ILE A 13 -5.97 7.55 -10.86
N THR A 14 -7.19 7.08 -11.13
CA THR A 14 -7.60 5.72 -10.79
C THR A 14 -6.82 4.78 -11.71
N PRO A 15 -5.87 3.99 -11.19
CA PRO A 15 -5.12 3.06 -12.02
C PRO A 15 -6.12 2.08 -12.65
N ALA A 16 -6.04 1.89 -13.97
CA ALA A 16 -7.06 1.20 -14.76
C ALA A 16 -7.32 -0.24 -14.32
N GLU A 17 -6.39 -0.87 -13.61
CA GLU A 17 -6.53 -2.20 -13.03
C GLU A 17 -5.68 -2.27 -11.75
N LEU A 18 -6.24 -1.86 -10.61
CA LEU A 18 -5.74 -2.37 -9.35
C LEU A 18 -6.28 -3.80 -9.19
N PRO A 19 -5.45 -4.80 -8.80
CA PRO A 19 -5.99 -6.09 -8.39
C PRO A 19 -7.07 -5.83 -7.35
N SER A 20 -8.19 -6.57 -7.39
CA SER A 20 -9.33 -6.31 -6.50
C SER A 20 -8.83 -6.21 -5.07
N VAL A 21 -8.83 -4.99 -4.56
CA VAL A 21 -8.28 -4.64 -3.24
C VAL A 21 -9.07 -5.37 -2.14
N ASP A 22 -10.26 -5.87 -2.48
CA ASP A 22 -11.16 -6.66 -1.65
C ASP A 22 -10.89 -8.18 -1.64
N GLU A 23 -9.90 -8.68 -2.37
CA GLU A 23 -9.49 -10.08 -2.20
C GLU A 23 -8.72 -10.22 -0.88
N TRP A 24 -9.46 -10.60 0.15
CA TRP A 24 -8.89 -11.02 1.43
C TRP A 24 -8.42 -12.47 1.29
N TRP A 25 -7.13 -12.70 1.50
CA TRP A 25 -6.64 -14.06 1.69
C TRP A 25 -7.03 -14.53 3.09
N HIS A 26 -7.36 -15.83 3.26
CA HIS A 26 -7.72 -16.47 4.54
C HIS A 26 -6.62 -16.47 5.62
N GLY A 27 -5.62 -15.62 5.44
CA GLY A 27 -4.59 -15.29 6.40
C GLY A 27 -3.26 -15.98 6.13
N CYS A 28 -2.21 -15.40 6.70
CA CYS A 28 -0.91 -16.06 6.72
C CYS A 28 -0.97 -17.24 7.72
N PRO A 29 -0.53 -18.46 7.35
CA PRO A 29 -0.54 -19.63 8.25
C PRO A 29 0.32 -19.46 9.50
N GLU A 30 1.24 -18.49 9.52
CA GLU A 30 2.15 -18.25 10.64
C GLU A 30 1.66 -17.10 11.53
N CYS A 31 1.06 -16.05 10.95
CA CYS A 31 0.54 -14.92 11.73
C CYS A 31 -0.93 -15.07 12.15
N HIS A 32 -1.69 -15.93 11.47
CA HIS A 32 -3.14 -16.11 11.66
C HIS A 32 -3.94 -14.79 11.51
N LEU A 33 -3.39 -13.83 10.77
CA LEU A 33 -4.01 -12.52 10.50
C LEU A 33 -4.49 -12.45 9.07
N PRO A 34 -5.65 -11.81 8.81
CA PRO A 34 -6.16 -11.59 7.46
C PRO A 34 -5.20 -10.68 6.68
N ILE A 35 -4.91 -11.04 5.43
CA ILE A 35 -4.02 -10.29 4.53
C ILE A 35 -4.81 -9.82 3.31
N GLN A 36 -4.74 -8.52 3.05
CA GLN A 36 -5.40 -7.89 1.92
C GLN A 36 -4.56 -8.02 0.63
N GLY A 37 -5.21 -8.10 -0.53
CA GLY A 37 -4.55 -8.19 -1.83
C GLY A 37 -4.27 -9.61 -2.32
N GLY A 38 -5.03 -10.59 -1.82
CA GLY A 38 -5.02 -11.98 -2.28
C GLY A 38 -3.64 -12.65 -2.18
N ALA A 39 -3.29 -13.46 -3.18
CA ALA A 39 -2.01 -14.17 -3.21
C ALA A 39 -0.80 -13.22 -3.32
N ALA A 40 -0.94 -12.07 -4.00
CA ALA A 40 0.12 -11.07 -4.12
C ALA A 40 0.40 -10.40 -2.77
N GLY A 41 -0.66 -10.04 -2.03
CA GLY A 41 -0.57 -9.54 -0.66
C GLY A 41 0.08 -10.55 0.27
N LEU A 42 -0.30 -11.83 0.20
CA LEU A 42 0.33 -12.89 0.99
C LEU A 42 1.83 -13.04 0.66
N ALA A 43 2.21 -12.98 -0.61
CA ALA A 43 3.61 -13.08 -1.02
C ALA A 43 4.44 -11.89 -0.51
N ALA A 44 3.90 -10.67 -0.57
CA ALA A 44 4.54 -9.48 -0.03
C ALA A 44 4.68 -9.54 1.50
N HIS A 45 3.64 -10.01 2.21
CA HIS A 45 3.67 -10.26 3.65
C HIS A 45 4.80 -11.23 4.03
N ARG A 46 4.89 -12.39 3.37
CA ARG A 46 5.93 -13.39 3.65
C ARG A 46 7.35 -12.85 3.46
N ARG A 47 7.56 -11.99 2.45
CA ARG A 47 8.86 -11.36 2.17
C ARG A 47 9.28 -10.30 3.17
N THR A 48 8.33 -9.70 3.90
CA THR A 48 8.61 -8.54 4.76
C THR A 48 8.45 -8.84 6.25
N VAL A 49 7.67 -9.87 6.61
CA VAL A 49 7.38 -10.26 7.99
C VAL A 49 8.12 -11.53 8.40
N HIS A 50 8.28 -12.49 7.48
CA HIS A 50 8.89 -13.81 7.77
C HIS A 50 10.33 -13.94 7.25
N THR A 51 10.90 -12.88 6.71
CA THR A 51 12.31 -12.86 6.33
C THR A 51 13.17 -12.54 7.55
N HIS A 52 14.08 -13.45 7.90
CA HIS A 52 15.06 -13.30 8.98
C HIS A 52 16.17 -12.26 8.69
N ALA A 53 16.17 -11.66 7.49
CA ALA A 53 17.05 -10.53 7.20
C ALA A 53 16.48 -9.32 7.93
N GLY A 54 17.08 -8.98 9.07
CA GLY A 54 16.65 -7.92 9.99
C GLY A 54 16.06 -6.71 9.26
N ASP A 55 14.92 -6.24 9.76
CA ASP A 55 14.06 -5.24 9.14
C ASP A 55 14.86 -4.17 8.38
N PRO A 56 14.84 -4.17 7.02
CA PRO A 56 15.60 -3.21 6.23
C PRO A 56 14.94 -1.81 6.25
N ARG A 57 13.80 -1.64 6.93
CA ARG A 57 13.14 -0.35 7.07
C ARG A 57 14.09 0.62 7.77
N ARG A 58 14.44 1.68 7.05
CA ARG A 58 15.19 2.81 7.59
C ARG A 58 14.23 3.64 8.46
N PRO A 59 14.55 3.88 9.74
CA PRO A 59 13.77 4.80 10.56
C PRO A 59 13.69 6.17 9.87
N ILE A 60 12.50 6.75 9.84
CA ILE A 60 12.32 8.15 9.45
C ILE A 60 12.10 8.99 10.71
N THR A 61 12.88 10.05 10.86
CA THR A 61 12.66 11.03 11.93
C THR A 61 11.68 12.07 11.42
N ILE A 62 10.47 12.13 12.00
CA ILE A 62 9.49 13.17 11.71
C ILE A 62 9.78 14.35 12.64
N ARG A 63 10.25 15.47 12.10
CA ARG A 63 10.35 16.74 12.84
C ARG A 63 9.01 17.47 12.74
N PHE A 64 8.44 17.82 13.88
CA PHE A 64 7.35 18.77 13.98
C PHE A 64 7.94 20.14 14.33
N ASP A 65 7.86 21.09 13.41
CA ASP A 65 8.12 22.50 13.71
C ASP A 65 6.74 23.13 14.08
N TYR A 66 6.64 23.74 15.27
CA TYR A 66 5.43 24.41 15.77
C TYR A 66 5.50 25.92 15.52
#